data_AF-A0A954L861-F1
#
_entry.id   AF-A0A954L861-F1
#
_cell.length_a   1.000
_cell.length_b   1.000
_cell.length_c   1.000
_cell.angle_alpha   90.00
_cell.angle_beta   90.00
_cell.angle_gamma   90.00
#
_symmetry.space_group_name_H-M   'P 1'
#
loop_
_entity.id
_entity.type
_entity.pdbx_description
1 polymer ?
#
loop_
_entity_poly.entity_id
_entity_poly.type
_entity_poly.pdbx_seq_one_letter_code
_entity_poly.pdbx_strand_id
1 'polypeptide(L)'
;MSESACHNGGHTCWSCPAVEFKGHVDFRACGQAAFRKAAQGQLVVECKRRPEIGYFDPMSITYETCSEWKETENGYLLDGMKVMILGMDGYLGWPLALKLAKLGCKVYGIDNMLRRRLVAERGAQSVTPIRSMEERVAAAREHLGVDIDFREIDLMDRDALFAYIKEVQPESIVQFAEIPSAPYSMADVNKAVDTIQNNVVGTLGLLFGVRDHAPDASIIKLGTMGEYGSPLTGRPLFEGLFPGDAVLQYNGQEWSLGGELTPRDPVSFYHVSKVQGTFSVYEACKYWWLRSYDVMQGVIYG
;
A
#
# COMPACT_ATOMS: atom_id res chain seq x y z
N MET A 1 -24.60 19.91 -20.06
CA MET A 1 -23.38 19.40 -19.40
C MET A 1 -23.88 18.38 -18.39
N SER A 2 -23.83 17.10 -18.73
CA SER A 2 -24.35 16.04 -17.87
C SER A 2 -23.62 16.04 -16.54
N GLU A 3 -24.39 15.90 -15.47
CA GLU A 3 -23.95 15.83 -14.06
C GLU A 3 -22.72 14.93 -13.92
N SER A 4 -21.74 15.38 -13.14
CA SER A 4 -20.46 14.68 -13.01
C SER A 4 -20.66 13.34 -12.33
N ALA A 5 -20.76 12.27 -13.12
CA ALA A 5 -20.56 10.91 -12.63
C ALA A 5 -19.20 10.89 -11.93
N CYS A 6 -19.19 10.54 -10.65
CA CYS A 6 -17.98 10.41 -9.87
C CYS A 6 -16.94 9.56 -10.63
N HIS A 7 -15.66 9.97 -10.64
CA HIS A 7 -14.64 9.36 -11.49
C HIS A 7 -14.48 7.84 -11.28
N ASN A 8 -14.81 7.33 -10.10
CA ASN A 8 -14.74 5.91 -9.78
C ASN A 8 -16.11 5.20 -9.67
N GLY A 9 -17.23 5.88 -9.95
CA GLY A 9 -18.58 5.32 -9.80
C GLY A 9 -18.84 4.09 -10.67
N GLY A 10 -18.24 4.05 -11.87
CA GLY A 10 -18.33 2.92 -12.80
C GLY A 10 -17.40 1.75 -12.49
N HIS A 11 -16.54 1.82 -11.47
CA HIS A 11 -15.72 0.68 -11.07
C HIS A 11 -16.60 -0.41 -10.47
N THR A 12 -16.22 -1.67 -10.70
CA THR A 12 -17.01 -2.82 -10.30
C THR A 12 -16.45 -3.50 -9.05
N CYS A 13 -17.24 -4.42 -8.50
CA CYS A 13 -16.85 -5.28 -7.40
C CYS A 13 -15.57 -6.11 -7.66
N TRP A 14 -15.08 -6.19 -8.89
CA TRP A 14 -13.79 -6.81 -9.24
C TRP A 14 -12.62 -6.33 -8.35
N SER A 15 -12.58 -5.02 -8.06
CA SER A 15 -11.50 -4.41 -7.28
C SER A 15 -11.86 -4.19 -5.81
N CYS A 16 -13.02 -4.68 -5.36
CA CYS A 16 -13.51 -4.45 -4.01
C CYS A 16 -12.76 -5.34 -3.00
N PRO A 17 -12.27 -4.81 -1.87
CA PRO A 17 -11.59 -5.61 -0.85
C PRO A 17 -12.53 -6.56 -0.10
N ALA A 18 -13.83 -6.31 -0.14
CA ALA A 18 -14.85 -7.14 0.50
C ALA A 18 -15.28 -8.35 -0.35
N VAL A 19 -14.78 -8.49 -1.57
CA VAL A 19 -15.17 -9.57 -2.48
C VAL A 19 -14.22 -10.75 -2.37
N GLU A 20 -14.77 -11.95 -2.21
CA GLU A 20 -14.04 -13.21 -2.23
C GLU A 20 -14.31 -13.96 -3.54
N PHE A 21 -13.24 -14.32 -4.24
CA PHE A 21 -13.33 -15.16 -5.43
C PHE A 21 -13.45 -16.64 -4.99
N LYS A 22 -14.60 -17.26 -5.27
CA LYS A 22 -14.89 -18.67 -4.91
C LYS A 22 -14.83 -19.57 -6.14
N GLY A 23 -14.25 -20.75 -5.94
CA GLY A 23 -13.81 -21.65 -7.00
C GLY A 23 -12.29 -21.66 -7.03
N HIS A 24 -11.70 -22.86 -7.02
CA HIS A 24 -10.25 -23.06 -7.12
C HIS A 24 -9.73 -22.57 -8.48
N VAL A 25 -9.73 -21.27 -8.72
CA VAL A 25 -8.65 -20.68 -9.48
C VAL A 25 -7.56 -20.46 -8.43
N ASP A 26 -6.88 -21.57 -8.11
CA ASP A 26 -5.65 -21.48 -7.34
C ASP A 26 -4.60 -20.86 -8.23
N PHE A 27 -4.65 -19.54 -8.33
CA PHE A 27 -3.65 -18.77 -9.03
C PHE A 27 -2.28 -18.89 -8.32
N ARG A 28 -2.25 -19.28 -7.03
CA ARG A 28 -1.04 -19.48 -6.21
C ARG A 28 -0.19 -20.68 -6.65
N ALA A 29 -0.69 -21.51 -7.55
CA ALA A 29 0.12 -22.53 -8.21
C ALA A 29 1.07 -21.85 -9.21
N CYS A 30 2.30 -21.58 -8.78
CA CYS A 30 3.41 -21.32 -9.69
C CYS A 30 3.58 -22.58 -10.57
N GLY A 31 3.03 -22.55 -11.77
CA GLY A 31 3.12 -23.63 -12.74
C GLY A 31 1.80 -23.89 -13.46
N GLN A 32 1.90 -24.17 -14.74
CA GLN A 32 0.86 -24.44 -15.75
C GLN A 32 -0.13 -25.60 -15.44
N ALA A 33 -0.51 -25.86 -14.18
CA ALA A 33 -1.25 -27.06 -13.79
C ALA A 33 -2.64 -26.84 -13.16
N ALA A 34 -3.08 -25.61 -12.85
CA ALA A 34 -4.39 -25.38 -12.21
C ALA A 34 -5.51 -24.87 -13.14
N PHE A 35 -5.31 -24.84 -14.47
CA PHE A 35 -6.42 -24.61 -15.43
C PHE A 35 -7.22 -25.88 -15.69
N ARG A 36 -7.71 -26.57 -14.65
CA ARG A 36 -8.63 -27.71 -14.81
C ARG A 36 -9.68 -27.75 -13.71
N LYS A 37 -10.70 -26.90 -13.88
CA LYS A 37 -12.15 -27.11 -13.63
C LYS A 37 -12.85 -25.81 -13.22
N ALA A 38 -12.81 -24.79 -14.09
CA ALA A 38 -13.94 -23.88 -14.25
C ALA A 38 -14.77 -24.42 -15.42
N ALA A 39 -15.45 -25.55 -15.21
CA ALA A 39 -16.44 -26.02 -16.15
C ALA A 39 -17.66 -25.09 -16.03
N GLN A 40 -18.04 -24.46 -17.15
CA GLN A 40 -19.19 -23.55 -17.32
C GLN A 40 -19.01 -22.08 -16.87
N GLY A 41 -18.07 -21.37 -17.50
CA GLY A 41 -18.41 -20.11 -18.19
C GLY A 41 -18.76 -18.82 -17.43
N GLN A 42 -18.86 -18.80 -16.10
CA GLN A 42 -19.06 -17.52 -15.37
C GLN A 42 -18.21 -17.48 -14.09
N LEU A 43 -17.35 -16.46 -13.98
CA LEU A 43 -16.64 -16.16 -12.74
C LEU A 43 -17.67 -15.60 -11.76
N VAL A 44 -17.82 -16.26 -10.61
CA VAL A 44 -18.74 -15.84 -9.56
C VAL A 44 -17.97 -15.53 -8.29
N VAL A 45 -18.47 -14.54 -7.54
CA VAL A 45 -17.86 -14.07 -6.29
C VAL A 45 -18.91 -13.95 -5.19
N GLU A 46 -18.44 -13.90 -3.94
CA GLU A 46 -19.26 -13.58 -2.77
C GLU A 46 -18.78 -12.27 -2.14
N CYS A 47 -19.69 -11.51 -1.50
CA CYS A 47 -19.34 -10.29 -0.78
C CYS A 47 -19.38 -10.54 0.74
N LYS A 48 -18.25 -10.33 1.44
CA LYS A 48 -18.16 -10.48 2.90
C LYS A 48 -19.10 -9.52 3.65
N ARG A 49 -19.40 -8.36 3.04
CA ARG A 49 -20.25 -7.31 3.63
C ARG A 49 -21.73 -7.50 3.33
N ARG A 50 -22.05 -8.22 2.26
CA ARG A 50 -23.41 -8.44 1.76
C ARG A 50 -23.65 -9.92 1.47
N PRO A 51 -23.69 -10.79 2.50
CA PRO A 51 -23.89 -12.22 2.30
C PRO A 51 -25.27 -12.56 1.69
N GLU A 52 -26.24 -11.66 1.78
CA GLU A 52 -27.61 -11.85 1.28
C GLU A 52 -27.75 -11.93 -0.24
N ILE A 53 -26.78 -11.40 -0.99
CA ILE A 53 -26.80 -11.41 -2.47
C ILE A 53 -26.38 -12.77 -3.06
N GLY A 54 -25.76 -13.64 -2.24
CA GLY A 54 -25.20 -14.91 -2.70
C GLY A 54 -24.07 -14.75 -3.73
N TYR A 55 -23.98 -15.70 -4.66
CA TYR A 55 -23.01 -15.67 -5.76
C TYR A 55 -23.47 -14.72 -6.87
N PHE A 56 -22.58 -13.82 -7.30
CA PHE A 56 -22.87 -12.88 -8.38
C PHE A 56 -21.66 -12.68 -9.30
N ASP A 57 -21.90 -12.13 -10.49
CA ASP A 57 -20.85 -11.71 -11.41
C ASP A 57 -20.19 -10.43 -10.87
N PRO A 58 -18.87 -10.39 -10.61
CA PRO A 58 -18.20 -9.21 -10.05
C PRO A 58 -18.30 -7.96 -10.93
N MET A 59 -18.68 -8.09 -12.21
CA MET A 59 -18.89 -6.98 -13.14
C MET A 59 -20.32 -6.42 -13.11
N SER A 60 -21.26 -7.10 -12.45
CA SER A 60 -22.68 -6.71 -12.42
C SER A 60 -23.03 -5.59 -11.43
N ILE A 61 -22.18 -5.37 -10.43
CA ILE A 61 -22.36 -4.34 -9.40
C ILE A 61 -21.23 -3.32 -9.50
N THR A 62 -21.60 -2.06 -9.66
CA THR A 62 -20.70 -0.91 -9.64
C THR A 62 -20.63 -0.27 -8.26
N TYR A 63 -19.65 0.59 -8.01
CA TYR A 63 -19.56 1.33 -6.76
C TYR A 63 -20.77 2.25 -6.57
N GLU A 64 -21.24 2.88 -7.64
CA GLU A 64 -22.45 3.71 -7.61
C GLU A 64 -23.73 2.94 -7.25
N THR A 65 -23.82 1.66 -7.65
CA THR A 65 -25.03 0.84 -7.41
C THR A 65 -24.95 0.01 -6.14
N CYS A 66 -23.80 -0.02 -5.47
CA CYS A 66 -23.59 -0.83 -4.27
C CYS A 66 -23.91 -0.03 -2.99
N SER A 67 -24.73 -0.61 -2.10
CA SER A 67 -25.13 0.01 -0.83
C SER A 67 -23.96 0.30 0.13
N GLU A 68 -22.87 -0.44 0.01
CA GLU A 68 -21.68 -0.36 0.87
C GLU A 68 -20.74 0.78 0.48
N TRP A 69 -20.80 1.26 -0.76
CA TRP A 69 -19.95 2.36 -1.22
C TRP A 69 -20.71 3.67 -1.06
N LYS A 70 -20.09 4.65 -0.39
CA LYS A 70 -20.65 5.98 -0.15
C LYS A 70 -19.90 7.00 -0.98
N GLU A 71 -20.63 7.90 -1.61
CA GLU A 71 -20.04 9.03 -2.30
C GLU A 71 -19.39 9.98 -1.29
N THR A 72 -18.15 10.37 -1.57
CA THR A 72 -17.40 11.38 -0.81
C THR A 72 -16.88 12.46 -1.75
N GLU A 73 -16.30 13.53 -1.20
CA GLU A 73 -15.61 14.55 -2.01
C GLU A 73 -14.48 13.99 -2.90
N ASN A 74 -13.91 12.83 -2.52
CA ASN A 74 -12.82 12.15 -3.25
C ASN A 74 -13.34 10.94 -4.05
N GLY A 75 -14.66 10.84 -4.20
CA GLY A 75 -15.38 9.76 -4.87
C GLY A 75 -15.89 8.65 -3.96
N TYR A 76 -16.29 7.52 -4.55
CA TYR A 76 -16.88 6.42 -3.80
C TYR A 76 -15.84 5.76 -2.88
N LEU A 77 -16.19 5.65 -1.60
CA LEU A 77 -15.40 4.99 -0.56
C LEU A 77 -16.26 3.97 0.17
N LEU A 78 -15.66 2.83 0.51
CA LEU A 78 -16.35 1.77 1.22
C LEU A 78 -16.64 2.19 2.67
N ASP A 79 -17.90 2.14 3.08
CA ASP A 79 -18.33 2.60 4.40
C ASP A 79 -17.67 1.77 5.51
N GLY A 80 -17.15 2.39 6.56
CA GLY A 80 -16.49 1.68 7.64
C GLY A 80 -15.28 0.85 7.21
N MET A 81 -14.64 1.18 6.08
CA MET A 81 -13.46 0.48 5.58
C MET A 81 -12.36 0.43 6.64
N LYS A 82 -11.81 -0.75 6.90
CA LYS A 82 -10.71 -0.92 7.86
C LYS A 82 -9.38 -0.60 7.18
N VAL A 83 -8.76 0.51 7.58
CA VAL A 83 -7.47 0.95 7.06
C VAL A 83 -6.42 0.91 8.17
N MET A 84 -5.35 0.16 7.97
CA MET A 84 -4.21 0.12 8.87
C MET A 84 -3.07 0.98 8.31
N ILE A 85 -2.57 1.94 9.09
CA ILE A 85 -1.48 2.84 8.68
C ILE A 85 -0.25 2.53 9.53
N LEU A 86 0.79 2.02 8.89
CA LEU A 86 2.08 1.79 9.53
C LEU A 86 2.92 3.05 9.36
N GLY A 87 3.51 3.58 10.43
CA GLY A 87 4.16 4.89 10.44
C GLY A 87 3.16 6.03 10.65
N MET A 88 2.12 5.78 11.44
CA MET A 88 1.00 6.71 11.64
C MET A 88 1.42 8.03 12.28
N ASP A 89 2.46 8.07 13.13
CA ASP A 89 2.87 9.32 13.79
C ASP A 89 3.59 10.30 12.85
N GLY A 90 4.05 9.77 11.70
CA GLY A 90 4.82 10.49 10.71
C GLY A 90 4.06 11.62 9.99
N TYR A 91 4.81 12.39 9.20
CA TYR A 91 4.32 13.57 8.48
C TYR A 91 3.15 13.27 7.52
N LEU A 92 3.17 12.12 6.85
CA LEU A 92 2.07 11.66 5.99
C LEU A 92 1.03 10.82 6.72
N GLY A 93 1.49 9.97 7.64
CA GLY A 93 0.64 9.02 8.35
C GLY A 93 -0.45 9.72 9.15
N TRP A 94 -0.09 10.76 9.90
CA TRP A 94 -1.03 11.39 10.83
C TRP A 94 -2.14 12.18 10.10
N PRO A 95 -1.84 13.06 9.12
CA PRO A 95 -2.88 13.71 8.33
C PRO A 95 -3.76 12.72 7.56
N LEU A 96 -3.19 11.63 7.04
CA LEU A 96 -3.96 10.61 6.34
C LEU A 96 -4.93 9.90 7.29
N ALA A 97 -4.48 9.55 8.50
CA ALA A 97 -5.32 8.96 9.53
C ALA A 97 -6.54 9.82 9.85
N LEU A 98 -6.32 11.12 10.06
CA LEU A 98 -7.40 12.09 10.33
C LEU A 98 -8.37 12.20 9.14
N LYS A 99 -7.86 12.29 7.92
CA LYS A 99 -8.69 12.39 6.71
C LYS A 99 -9.56 11.15 6.53
N LEU A 100 -8.97 9.95 6.60
CA LEU A 100 -9.69 8.69 6.42
C LEU A 100 -10.73 8.46 7.52
N ALA A 101 -10.39 8.76 8.78
CA ALA A 101 -11.32 8.63 9.88
C ALA A 101 -12.53 9.56 9.70
N LYS A 102 -12.31 10.80 9.26
CA LYS A 102 -13.39 11.76 8.96
C LYS A 102 -14.27 11.32 7.77
N LEU A 103 -13.69 10.59 6.82
CA LEU A 103 -14.42 10.01 5.68
C LEU A 103 -15.18 8.73 6.05
N GLY A 104 -15.17 8.29 7.31
CA GLY A 104 -15.92 7.13 7.80
C GLY A 104 -15.13 5.82 7.83
N CYS A 105 -13.83 5.82 7.51
CA CYS A 105 -12.99 4.63 7.68
C CYS A 105 -12.76 4.31 9.16
N LYS A 106 -12.62 3.02 9.48
CA LYS A 106 -12.09 2.55 10.75
C LYS A 106 -10.58 2.53 10.65
N VAL A 107 -9.92 3.47 11.33
CA VAL A 107 -8.48 3.68 11.20
C VAL A 107 -7.74 3.03 12.36
N TYR A 108 -6.76 2.19 11.99
CA TYR A 108 -5.85 1.51 12.88
C TYR A 108 -4.43 1.95 12.52
N GLY A 109 -3.51 2.00 13.47
CA GLY A 109 -2.12 2.33 13.15
C GLY A 109 -1.10 1.84 14.13
N ILE A 110 0.12 1.75 13.61
CA ILE A 110 1.31 1.47 14.41
C ILE A 110 2.40 2.50 14.11
N ASP A 111 3.22 2.77 15.11
CA ASP A 111 4.47 3.51 14.98
C ASP A 111 5.34 3.22 16.22
N ASN A 112 6.66 3.12 16.08
CA ASN A 112 7.57 2.92 17.21
C ASN A 112 8.21 4.22 17.71
N MET A 113 7.78 5.38 17.21
CA MET A 113 8.31 6.71 17.51
C MET A 113 9.79 6.93 17.12
N LEU A 114 10.36 6.05 16.29
CA LEU A 114 11.77 6.14 15.88
C LEU A 114 12.09 7.49 15.26
N ARG A 115 11.20 8.02 14.41
CA ARG A 115 11.43 9.32 13.75
C ARG A 115 11.66 10.44 14.76
N ARG A 116 10.88 10.49 15.85
CA ARG A 116 11.04 11.50 16.91
C ARG A 116 12.40 11.36 17.61
N ARG A 117 12.82 10.13 17.92
CA ARG A 117 14.14 9.85 18.51
C ARG A 117 15.29 10.31 17.61
N LEU A 118 15.22 10.02 16.30
CA LEU A 118 16.24 10.42 15.33
C LEU A 118 16.31 11.95 15.13
N VAL A 119 15.19 12.66 15.23
CA VAL A 119 15.17 14.14 15.22
C VAL A 119 15.89 14.68 16.46
N ALA A 120 15.54 14.16 17.64
CA ALA A 120 16.11 14.59 18.91
C ALA A 120 17.62 14.32 19.01
N GLU A 121 18.10 13.17 18.51
CA GLU A 121 19.53 12.81 18.44
C GLU A 121 20.36 13.88 17.71
N ARG A 122 19.78 14.55 16.71
CA ARG A 122 20.44 15.62 15.94
C ARG A 122 20.31 17.00 16.58
N GLY A 123 19.68 17.12 17.75
CA GLY A 123 19.34 18.41 18.34
C GLY A 123 18.37 19.23 17.49
N ALA A 124 17.67 18.58 16.56
CA ALA A 124 16.68 19.21 15.70
C ALA A 124 15.29 19.12 16.32
N GLN A 125 14.34 19.89 15.78
CA GLN A 125 12.93 19.81 16.14
C GLN A 125 12.06 20.13 14.93
N SER A 126 10.80 19.70 14.99
CA SER A 126 9.80 20.17 14.03
C SER A 126 9.62 21.68 14.14
N VAL A 127 9.38 22.34 13.01
CA VAL A 127 9.06 23.78 12.98
C VAL A 127 7.77 24.07 13.75
N THR A 128 6.79 23.19 13.61
CA THR A 128 5.56 23.22 14.39
C THR A 128 5.70 22.32 15.62
N PRO A 129 5.30 22.76 16.82
CA PRO A 129 5.27 21.90 18.00
C PRO A 129 4.35 20.70 17.78
N ILE A 130 4.88 19.49 17.94
CA ILE A 130 4.11 18.25 17.81
C ILE A 130 3.82 17.66 19.19
N ARG A 131 2.55 17.37 19.45
CA ARG A 131 2.08 16.71 20.69
C ARG A 131 2.37 15.22 20.67
N SER A 132 2.24 14.57 21.83
CA SER A 132 2.33 13.11 21.94
C SER A 132 1.22 12.43 21.11
N MET A 133 1.39 11.15 20.80
CA MET A 133 0.37 10.42 20.05
C MET A 133 -0.93 10.26 20.84
N GLU A 134 -0.83 10.11 22.16
CA GLU A 134 -1.99 10.07 23.07
C GLU A 134 -2.83 11.36 22.99
N GLU A 135 -2.18 12.53 23.13
CA GLU A 135 -2.85 13.83 23.00
C GLU A 135 -3.45 14.03 21.60
N ARG A 136 -2.75 13.57 20.55
CA ARG A 136 -3.21 13.63 19.16
C ARG A 136 -4.49 12.83 18.94
N VAL A 137 -4.54 11.58 19.44
CA VAL A 137 -5.73 10.71 19.35
C VAL A 137 -6.87 11.28 20.19
N ALA A 138 -6.60 11.77 21.40
CA ALA A 138 -7.60 12.41 22.24
C ALA A 138 -8.24 13.63 21.55
N ALA A 139 -7.41 14.50 20.95
CA ALA A 139 -7.87 15.66 20.21
C ALA A 139 -8.68 15.29 18.95
N ALA A 140 -8.30 14.21 18.25
CA ALA A 140 -9.07 13.70 17.10
C ALA A 140 -10.47 13.25 17.54
N ARG A 141 -10.57 12.55 18.67
CA ARG A 141 -11.86 12.15 19.24
C ARG A 141 -12.69 13.35 19.68
N GLU A 142 -12.08 14.29 20.41
CA GLU A 142 -12.77 15.47 20.94
C GLU A 142 -13.29 16.40 19.84
N HIS A 143 -12.47 16.69 18.83
CA HIS A 143 -12.77 17.75 17.86
C HIS A 143 -13.33 17.24 16.53
N LEU A 144 -13.07 15.98 16.17
CA LEU A 144 -13.57 15.39 14.93
C LEU A 144 -14.62 14.29 15.17
N GLY A 145 -14.80 13.84 16.41
CA GLY A 145 -15.73 12.75 16.73
C GLY A 145 -15.32 11.40 16.13
N VAL A 146 -14.04 11.22 15.82
CA VAL A 146 -13.50 10.01 15.20
C VAL A 146 -12.68 9.20 16.20
N ASP A 147 -12.70 7.88 16.06
CA ASP A 147 -11.89 6.99 16.88
C ASP A 147 -10.75 6.38 16.04
N ILE A 148 -9.53 6.43 16.56
CA ILE A 148 -8.32 5.94 15.91
C ILE A 148 -7.62 4.99 16.88
N ASP A 149 -7.48 3.72 16.51
CA ASP A 149 -6.73 2.73 17.30
C ASP A 149 -5.25 2.82 16.95
N PHE A 150 -4.49 3.43 17.84
CA PHE A 150 -3.03 3.54 17.72
C PHE A 150 -2.34 2.60 18.72
N ARG A 151 -1.34 1.85 18.24
CA ARG A 151 -0.47 1.01 19.07
C ARG A 151 1.00 1.31 18.81
N GLU A 152 1.78 1.45 19.88
CA GLU A 152 3.23 1.57 19.76
C GLU A 152 3.84 0.18 19.47
N ILE A 153 4.00 -0.13 18.18
CA ILE A 153 4.54 -1.41 17.68
C ILE A 153 5.66 -1.11 16.69
N ASP A 154 6.77 -1.83 16.82
CA ASP A 154 7.85 -1.81 15.84
C ASP A 154 7.49 -2.67 14.63
N LEU A 155 7.70 -2.15 13.42
CA LEU A 155 7.52 -2.92 12.19
C LEU A 155 8.39 -4.18 12.16
N MET A 156 9.54 -4.15 12.85
CA MET A 156 10.46 -5.27 12.99
C MET A 156 9.99 -6.33 14.00
N ASP A 157 9.04 -5.99 14.89
CA ASP A 157 8.39 -6.95 15.79
C ASP A 157 7.28 -7.68 15.03
N ARG A 158 7.68 -8.81 14.42
CA ARG A 158 6.80 -9.62 13.57
C ARG A 158 5.63 -10.21 14.34
N ASP A 159 5.85 -10.65 15.57
CA ASP A 159 4.80 -11.32 16.35
C ASP A 159 3.71 -10.31 16.73
N ALA A 160 4.10 -9.11 17.18
CA ALA A 160 3.17 -8.04 17.47
C ALA A 160 2.44 -7.55 16.20
N LEU A 161 3.17 -7.35 15.10
CA LEU A 161 2.58 -6.95 13.82
C LEU A 161 1.57 -7.98 13.32
N PHE A 162 1.91 -9.28 13.37
CA PHE A 162 1.07 -10.36 12.87
C PHE A 162 -0.18 -10.53 13.74
N ALA A 163 -0.02 -10.45 15.06
CA ALA A 163 -1.14 -10.45 15.98
C ALA A 163 -2.11 -9.30 15.69
N TYR A 164 -1.59 -8.10 15.41
CA TYR A 164 -2.44 -6.94 15.15
C TYR A 164 -3.12 -6.99 13.78
N ILE A 165 -2.42 -7.42 12.72
CA ILE A 165 -3.04 -7.67 11.40
C ILE A 165 -4.15 -8.72 11.54
N LYS A 166 -3.89 -9.81 12.28
CA LYS A 166 -4.86 -10.87 12.52
C LYS A 166 -6.08 -10.37 13.29
N GLU A 167 -5.88 -9.55 14.31
CA GLU A 167 -6.96 -8.95 15.11
C GLU A 167 -7.82 -8.01 14.28
N VAL A 168 -7.18 -7.09 13.54
CA VAL A 168 -7.89 -6.04 12.80
C VAL A 168 -8.59 -6.59 11.56
N GLN A 169 -7.95 -7.52 10.84
CA GLN A 169 -8.33 -7.94 9.49
C GLN A 169 -8.50 -6.72 8.57
N PRO A 170 -7.42 -5.94 8.29
CA PRO A 170 -7.52 -4.73 7.50
C PRO A 170 -7.91 -5.03 6.05
N GLU A 171 -8.71 -4.14 5.46
CA GLU A 171 -9.05 -4.18 4.02
C GLU A 171 -8.00 -3.42 3.18
N SER A 172 -7.30 -2.48 3.81
CA SER A 172 -6.19 -1.75 3.22
C SER A 172 -5.10 -1.47 4.25
N ILE A 173 -3.85 -1.53 3.81
CA ILE A 173 -2.68 -1.22 4.62
C ILE A 173 -1.84 -0.17 3.92
N VAL A 174 -1.61 0.97 4.57
CA VAL A 174 -0.72 2.02 4.07
C VAL A 174 0.61 1.93 4.79
N GLN A 175 1.68 1.68 4.04
CA GLN A 175 3.01 1.43 4.60
C GLN A 175 3.92 2.67 4.49
N PHE A 176 4.01 3.43 5.59
CA PHE A 176 4.95 4.54 5.76
C PHE A 176 6.06 4.26 6.81
N ALA A 177 6.05 3.10 7.47
CA ALA A 177 6.95 2.75 8.58
C ALA A 177 8.39 2.43 8.12
N GLU A 178 9.01 3.36 7.41
CA GLU A 178 10.35 3.25 6.86
C GLU A 178 11.18 4.49 7.23
N ILE A 179 12.50 4.34 7.31
CA ILE A 179 13.43 5.46 7.47
C ILE A 179 13.49 6.22 6.13
N PRO A 180 12.96 7.46 6.03
CA PRO A 180 12.72 8.11 4.75
C PRO A 180 13.72 9.24 4.48
N SER A 181 15.00 9.06 4.81
CA SER A 181 16.01 10.12 4.72
C SER A 181 17.28 9.66 4.01
N ALA A 182 17.49 10.20 2.80
CA ALA A 182 18.73 10.00 2.06
C ALA A 182 19.97 10.47 2.83
N PRO A 183 20.04 11.69 3.40
CA PRO A 183 21.19 12.11 4.19
C PRO A 183 21.46 11.21 5.40
N TYR A 184 20.42 10.75 6.09
CA TYR A 184 20.57 9.82 7.21
C TYR A 184 21.23 8.50 6.76
N SER A 185 20.72 7.91 5.68
CA SER A 185 21.22 6.63 5.15
C SER A 185 22.66 6.67 4.64
N MET A 186 23.19 7.87 4.35
CA MET A 186 24.54 8.07 3.83
C MET A 186 25.54 8.56 4.88
N ALA A 187 25.09 8.80 6.12
CA ALA A 187 25.91 9.48 7.12
C ALA A 187 27.02 8.59 7.69
N ASP A 188 26.76 7.30 7.92
CA ASP A 188 27.75 6.32 8.34
C ASP A 188 27.24 4.89 8.08
N VAL A 189 28.11 3.90 8.29
CA VAL A 189 27.80 2.47 8.03
C VAL A 189 26.62 1.97 8.87
N ASN A 190 26.50 2.40 10.12
CA ASN A 190 25.43 1.92 11.00
C ASN A 190 24.08 2.46 10.51
N LYS A 191 24.00 3.75 10.18
CA LYS A 191 22.76 4.34 9.65
C LYS A 191 22.36 3.76 8.30
N ALA A 192 23.32 3.41 7.45
CA ALA A 192 23.06 2.70 6.20
C ALA A 192 22.46 1.30 6.46
N VAL A 193 23.08 0.54 7.37
CA VAL A 193 22.60 -0.79 7.79
C VAL A 193 21.21 -0.71 8.41
N ASP A 194 20.99 0.21 9.35
CA ASP A 194 19.69 0.43 10.01
C ASP A 194 18.60 0.76 8.99
N THR A 195 18.91 1.60 7.99
CA THR A 195 17.98 1.94 6.91
C THR A 195 17.57 0.71 6.11
N ILE A 196 18.54 -0.12 5.71
CA ILE A 196 18.27 -1.33 4.93
C ILE A 196 17.52 -2.37 5.77
N GLN A 197 17.95 -2.61 7.01
CA GLN A 197 17.30 -3.56 7.90
C GLN A 197 15.86 -3.16 8.19
N ASN A 198 15.61 -1.93 8.65
CA ASN A 198 14.26 -1.47 8.95
C ASN A 198 13.35 -1.54 7.72
N ASN A 199 13.78 -0.99 6.59
CA ASN A 199 12.90 -0.83 5.43
C ASN A 199 12.66 -2.15 4.71
N VAL A 200 13.73 -2.92 4.45
CA VAL A 200 13.65 -4.15 3.64
C VAL A 200 13.10 -5.29 4.46
N VAL A 201 13.68 -5.54 5.65
CA VAL A 201 13.23 -6.66 6.50
C VAL A 201 11.85 -6.38 7.08
N GLY A 202 11.55 -5.13 7.44
CA GLY A 202 10.22 -4.73 7.89
C GLY A 202 9.16 -4.87 6.80
N THR A 203 9.45 -4.44 5.57
CA THR A 203 8.53 -4.66 4.43
C THR A 203 8.32 -6.15 4.15
N LEU A 204 9.38 -6.96 4.20
CA LEU A 204 9.24 -8.41 4.05
C LEU A 204 8.37 -9.02 5.15
N GLY A 205 8.58 -8.60 6.40
CA GLY A 205 7.75 -8.99 7.54
C GLY A 205 6.27 -8.68 7.28
N LEU A 206 5.96 -7.45 6.90
CA LEU A 206 4.61 -7.04 6.51
C LEU A 206 4.01 -7.96 5.44
N LEU A 207 4.73 -8.23 4.35
CA LEU A 207 4.22 -9.05 3.25
C LEU A 207 3.84 -10.46 3.72
N PHE A 208 4.64 -11.07 4.60
CA PHE A 208 4.31 -12.36 5.21
C PHE A 208 3.08 -12.26 6.14
N GLY A 209 3.02 -11.22 6.98
CA GLY A 209 1.88 -10.98 7.86
C GLY A 209 0.57 -10.82 7.09
N VAL A 210 0.60 -10.08 5.97
CA VAL A 210 -0.55 -9.91 5.08
C VAL A 210 -0.91 -11.24 4.43
N ARG A 211 0.04 -11.96 3.83
CA ARG A 211 -0.20 -13.27 3.22
C ARG A 211 -0.89 -14.24 4.16
N ASP A 212 -0.45 -14.30 5.41
CA ASP A 212 -0.89 -15.32 6.37
C ASP A 212 -2.16 -14.93 7.13
N HIS A 213 -2.45 -13.63 7.27
CA HIS A 213 -3.52 -13.15 8.15
C HIS A 213 -4.54 -12.25 7.47
N ALA A 214 -4.22 -11.59 6.37
CA ALA A 214 -5.13 -10.72 5.64
C ALA A 214 -4.81 -10.70 4.13
N PRO A 215 -4.84 -11.84 3.42
CA PRO A 215 -4.36 -11.94 2.03
C PRO A 215 -5.17 -11.09 1.04
N ASP A 216 -6.40 -10.73 1.42
CA ASP A 216 -7.26 -9.84 0.65
C ASP A 216 -6.97 -8.35 0.94
N ALA A 217 -6.06 -7.98 1.84
CA ALA A 217 -5.76 -6.58 2.06
C ALA A 217 -5.05 -5.97 0.83
N SER A 218 -5.43 -4.75 0.46
CA SER A 218 -4.67 -3.95 -0.51
C SER A 218 -3.54 -3.21 0.20
N ILE A 219 -2.31 -3.39 -0.24
CA ILE A 219 -1.15 -2.69 0.28
C ILE A 219 -0.92 -1.42 -0.56
N ILE A 220 -0.89 -0.25 0.09
CA ILE A 220 -0.41 0.99 -0.51
C ILE A 220 0.99 1.20 0.03
N LYS A 221 1.98 0.83 -0.78
CA LYS A 221 3.39 1.00 -0.44
C LYS A 221 3.85 2.37 -0.91
N LEU A 222 4.58 3.06 -0.04
CA LEU A 222 5.28 4.27 -0.46
C LEU A 222 6.64 3.89 -1.07
N GLY A 223 6.75 4.01 -2.39
CA GLY A 223 8.01 3.98 -3.13
C GLY A 223 8.70 5.35 -3.08
N THR A 224 9.43 5.69 -4.15
CA THR A 224 9.96 7.04 -4.36
C THR A 224 10.34 7.23 -5.82
N MET A 225 10.11 8.43 -6.38
CA MET A 225 10.64 8.78 -7.71
C MET A 225 12.16 8.63 -7.81
N GLY A 226 12.87 8.75 -6.69
CA GLY A 226 14.32 8.56 -6.63
C GLY A 226 14.78 7.12 -6.90
N GLU A 227 13.87 6.14 -7.02
CA GLU A 227 14.21 4.80 -7.51
C GLU A 227 14.64 4.82 -8.98
N TYR A 228 14.12 5.73 -9.79
CA TYR A 228 14.47 5.84 -11.20
C TYR A 228 15.75 6.64 -11.47
N GLY A 229 16.25 7.35 -10.45
CA GLY A 229 17.41 8.21 -10.57
C GLY A 229 17.22 9.34 -11.58
N SER A 230 18.31 9.70 -12.24
CA SER A 230 18.33 10.64 -13.37
C SER A 230 19.02 9.94 -14.54
N PRO A 231 18.27 9.17 -15.36
CA PRO A 231 18.89 8.29 -16.35
C PRO A 231 19.71 9.11 -17.35
N LEU A 232 21.01 8.86 -17.39
CA LEU A 232 21.95 9.54 -18.30
C LEU A 232 21.61 9.33 -19.77
N THR A 233 20.84 8.28 -20.09
CA THR A 233 20.37 7.97 -21.43
C THR A 233 19.28 8.92 -21.95
N GLY A 234 18.69 9.75 -21.09
CA GLY A 234 17.55 10.61 -21.45
C GLY A 234 16.26 9.84 -21.71
N ARG A 235 16.21 8.53 -21.36
CA ARG A 235 15.02 7.71 -21.56
C ARG A 235 13.82 8.26 -20.77
N PRO A 236 12.58 8.08 -21.26
CA PRO A 236 11.40 8.39 -20.47
C PRO A 236 11.34 7.54 -19.19
N LEU A 237 10.73 8.11 -18.16
CA LEU A 237 10.38 7.40 -16.94
C LEU A 237 8.94 6.89 -17.08
N PHE A 238 8.78 5.58 -17.11
CA PHE A 238 7.47 4.94 -17.09
C PHE A 238 7.02 4.67 -15.65
N GLU A 239 5.71 4.59 -15.44
CA GLU A 239 5.12 4.30 -14.15
C GLU A 239 5.26 2.81 -13.79
N GLY A 240 6.45 2.45 -13.31
CA GLY A 240 6.74 1.11 -12.79
C GLY A 240 7.19 0.13 -13.86
N LEU A 241 6.38 -0.04 -14.92
CA LEU A 241 6.57 -1.02 -15.99
C LEU A 241 6.66 -0.35 -17.36
N PHE A 242 7.38 -0.98 -18.28
CA PHE A 242 7.32 -0.60 -19.69
C PHE A 242 5.92 -0.85 -20.28
N PRO A 243 5.41 0.05 -21.14
CA PRO A 243 4.13 -0.14 -21.81
C PRO A 243 4.16 -1.37 -22.74
N GLY A 244 2.99 -1.93 -23.05
CA GLY A 244 2.89 -3.20 -23.78
C GLY A 244 3.47 -3.17 -25.20
N ASP A 245 3.63 -1.99 -25.79
CA ASP A 245 4.23 -1.72 -27.09
C ASP A 245 5.71 -1.31 -27.01
N ALA A 246 6.32 -1.34 -25.82
CA ALA A 246 7.74 -1.04 -25.65
C ALA A 246 8.62 -2.12 -26.29
N VAL A 247 9.63 -1.67 -27.03
CA VAL A 247 10.51 -2.51 -27.84
C VAL A 247 11.97 -2.07 -27.70
N LEU A 248 12.86 -3.05 -27.53
CA LEU A 248 14.31 -2.90 -27.63
C LEU A 248 14.81 -3.44 -28.97
N GLN A 249 15.53 -2.61 -29.73
CA GLN A 249 16.26 -3.05 -30.91
C GLN A 249 17.74 -3.23 -30.58
N TYR A 250 18.26 -4.45 -30.75
CA TYR A 250 19.65 -4.77 -30.46
C TYR A 250 20.18 -5.83 -31.43
N ASN A 251 21.35 -5.59 -32.04
CA ASN A 251 21.99 -6.47 -33.02
C ASN A 251 21.07 -6.93 -34.18
N GLY A 252 20.25 -6.02 -34.70
CA GLY A 252 19.30 -6.31 -35.79
C GLY A 252 18.11 -7.17 -35.37
N GLN A 253 17.95 -7.43 -34.08
CA GLN A 253 16.80 -8.13 -33.50
C GLN A 253 15.93 -7.19 -32.68
N GLU A 254 14.66 -7.55 -32.59
CA GLU A 254 13.64 -6.83 -31.84
C GLU A 254 13.19 -7.67 -30.64
N TRP A 255 13.15 -7.06 -29.46
CA TRP A 255 12.72 -7.69 -28.20
C TRP A 255 11.62 -6.84 -27.56
N SER A 256 10.48 -7.46 -27.21
CA SER A 256 9.45 -6.76 -26.43
C SER A 256 9.93 -6.56 -25.00
N LEU A 257 9.71 -5.35 -24.48
CA LEU A 257 9.93 -5.03 -23.06
C LEU A 257 8.60 -4.91 -22.30
N GLY A 258 7.46 -5.19 -22.95
CA GLY A 258 6.13 -4.96 -22.40
C GLY A 258 5.92 -5.68 -21.07
N GLY A 259 5.61 -4.92 -20.02
CA GLY A 259 5.40 -5.45 -18.67
C GLY A 259 6.68 -5.75 -17.88
N GLU A 260 7.88 -5.47 -18.43
CA GLU A 260 9.12 -5.51 -17.67
C GLU A 260 9.24 -4.31 -16.72
N LEU A 261 9.93 -4.50 -15.59
CA LEU A 261 10.21 -3.42 -14.66
C LEU A 261 11.10 -2.35 -15.31
N THR A 262 10.67 -1.10 -15.19
CA THR A 262 11.46 0.04 -15.60
C THR A 262 12.78 0.04 -14.82
N PRO A 263 13.95 0.21 -15.48
CA PRO A 263 15.24 0.17 -14.81
C PRO A 263 15.32 1.18 -13.66
N ARG A 264 15.99 0.77 -12.58
CA ARG A 264 16.17 1.55 -11.36
C ARG A 264 17.62 2.02 -11.23
N ASP A 265 17.81 3.25 -10.76
CA ASP A 265 19.13 3.89 -10.59
C ASP A 265 19.14 4.77 -9.31
N PRO A 266 19.03 4.13 -8.12
CA PRO A 266 18.88 4.86 -6.86
C PRO A 266 20.16 5.62 -6.45
N VAL A 267 20.00 6.83 -5.92
CA VAL A 267 21.12 7.75 -5.59
C VAL A 267 21.59 7.72 -4.13
N SER A 268 21.03 6.86 -3.27
CA SER A 268 21.47 6.68 -1.88
C SER A 268 21.00 5.34 -1.29
N PHE A 269 21.51 4.93 -0.12
CA PHE A 269 21.08 3.70 0.55
C PHE A 269 19.59 3.69 0.94
N TYR A 270 19.02 4.85 1.26
CA TYR A 270 17.56 5.01 1.39
C TYR A 270 16.83 4.64 0.08
N HIS A 271 17.24 5.18 -1.06
CA HIS A 271 16.61 4.88 -2.34
C HIS A 271 16.84 3.42 -2.75
N VAL A 272 18.00 2.84 -2.46
CA VAL A 272 18.29 1.41 -2.64
C VAL A 272 17.30 0.56 -1.83
N SER A 273 17.05 0.92 -0.57
CA SER A 273 16.08 0.19 0.27
C SER A 273 14.66 0.22 -0.30
N LYS A 274 14.26 1.33 -0.95
CA LYS A 274 12.96 1.45 -1.62
C LYS A 274 12.87 0.55 -2.85
N VAL A 275 13.91 0.57 -3.71
CA VAL A 275 14.02 -0.37 -4.84
C VAL A 275 13.90 -1.81 -4.35
N GLN A 276 14.63 -2.20 -3.30
CA GLN A 276 14.56 -3.55 -2.74
C GLN A 276 13.15 -3.89 -2.22
N GLY A 277 12.46 -2.93 -1.60
CA GLY A 277 11.06 -3.03 -1.21
C GLY A 277 10.14 -3.28 -2.42
N THR A 278 10.29 -2.52 -3.49
CA THR A 278 9.53 -2.65 -4.75
C THR A 278 9.64 -4.05 -5.31
N PHE A 279 10.86 -4.61 -5.40
CA PHE A 279 11.06 -5.98 -5.87
C PHE A 279 10.45 -7.03 -4.93
N SER A 280 10.54 -6.82 -3.61
CA SER A 280 9.93 -7.73 -2.63
C SER A 280 8.40 -7.75 -2.76
N VAL A 281 7.79 -6.58 -2.93
CA VAL A 281 6.34 -6.43 -3.18
C VAL A 281 5.97 -7.06 -4.53
N TYR A 282 6.74 -6.81 -5.58
CA TYR A 282 6.48 -7.34 -6.91
C TYR A 282 6.47 -8.89 -6.92
N GLU A 283 7.46 -9.53 -6.29
CA GLU A 283 7.50 -10.99 -6.18
C GLU A 283 6.37 -11.53 -5.28
N ALA A 284 6.02 -10.81 -4.20
CA ALA A 284 4.89 -11.19 -3.34
C ALA A 284 3.55 -11.12 -4.09
N CYS A 285 3.32 -10.08 -4.91
CA CYS A 285 2.14 -10.00 -5.77
C CYS A 285 2.13 -11.12 -6.81
N LYS A 286 3.28 -11.41 -7.42
CA LYS A 286 3.42 -12.45 -8.45
C LYS A 286 3.16 -13.86 -7.93
N TYR A 287 3.70 -14.21 -6.76
CA TYR A 287 3.64 -15.59 -6.26
C TYR A 287 2.57 -15.81 -5.19
N TRP A 288 2.24 -14.79 -4.40
CA TRP A 288 1.25 -14.88 -3.34
C TRP A 288 -0.06 -14.18 -3.67
N TRP A 289 -0.15 -13.54 -4.84
CA TRP A 289 -1.36 -12.86 -5.30
C TRP A 289 -1.82 -11.75 -4.36
N LEU A 290 -0.86 -11.18 -3.63
CA LEU A 290 -1.11 -9.97 -2.87
C LEU A 290 -1.48 -8.83 -3.82
N ARG A 291 -2.28 -7.91 -3.31
CA ARG A 291 -2.66 -6.69 -4.02
C ARG A 291 -1.82 -5.55 -3.49
N SER A 292 -1.03 -4.91 -4.35
CA SER A 292 -0.25 -3.76 -3.96
C SER A 292 -0.27 -2.67 -5.01
N TYR A 293 -0.28 -1.43 -4.52
CA TYR A 293 -0.13 -0.21 -5.29
C TYR A 293 1.12 0.50 -4.76
N ASP A 294 2.12 0.64 -5.61
CA ASP A 294 3.36 1.30 -5.24
C ASP A 294 3.36 2.74 -5.70
N VAL A 295 3.32 3.66 -4.73
CA VAL A 295 3.20 5.10 -4.98
C VAL A 295 4.60 5.68 -5.08
N MET A 296 5.06 5.90 -6.31
CA MET A 296 6.34 6.54 -6.63
C MET A 296 6.27 8.05 -6.35
N GLN A 297 6.29 8.41 -5.07
CA GLN A 297 6.06 9.78 -4.65
C GLN A 297 7.25 10.69 -4.96
N GLY A 298 6.94 11.92 -5.40
CA GLY A 298 7.90 13.02 -5.48
C GLY A 298 8.16 13.70 -4.13
N VAL A 299 8.84 14.84 -4.15
CA VAL A 299 9.07 15.64 -2.94
C VAL A 299 7.75 16.28 -2.50
N ILE A 300 7.43 16.13 -1.21
CA ILE A 300 6.22 16.70 -0.60
C ILE A 300 6.54 18.09 -0.03
N TYR A 301 5.55 18.98 -0.09
CA TYR A 301 5.55 20.29 0.55
C TYR A 301 4.18 20.53 1.20
N GLY A 302 4.15 21.32 2.29
CA GLY A 302 2.94 21.63 3.05
C GLY A 302 3.22 22.01 4.49
#